data_AF-A0A845GNL9-F1
#
_entry.id   AF-A0A845GNL9-F1
#
_cell.length_a   1.000
_cell.length_b   1.000
_cell.length_c   1.000
_cell.angle_alpha   90.00
_cell.angle_beta   90.00
_cell.angle_gamma   90.00
#
_symmetry.space_group_name_H-M   'P 1'
#
loop_
_entity.id
_entity.type
_entity.pdbx_description
1 polymer ?
#
loop_
_entity_poly.entity_id
_entity_poly.type
_entity_poly.pdbx_seq_one_letter_code
_entity_poly.pdbx_strand_id
1 'polypeptide(L)'
;MANSLHDLKYQIFREMLTNARASKGMLQSEVADQLGKAQAFVSKYERGERRIDLPEFLEIAAVLGIDVSKFIKEFQKKLAKAS
;
A
#
# COMPACT_ATOMS: atom_id res chain seq x y z
N MET A 1 -24.66 3.83 -10.78
CA MET A 1 -23.71 4.67 -10.02
C MET A 1 -22.40 3.91 -9.97
N ALA A 2 -21.38 4.33 -10.73
CA ALA A 2 -20.23 3.49 -11.03
C ALA A 2 -19.40 3.19 -9.77
N ASN A 3 -19.16 1.89 -9.54
CA ASN A 3 -18.60 1.28 -8.35
C ASN A 3 -17.22 1.84 -7.94
N SER A 4 -17.14 2.34 -6.72
CA SER A 4 -15.93 2.85 -6.03
C SER A 4 -14.80 1.81 -5.83
N LEU A 5 -14.92 0.59 -6.39
CA LEU A 5 -13.96 -0.50 -6.24
C LEU A 5 -13.16 -0.82 -7.52
N HIS A 6 -13.42 -0.12 -8.63
CA HIS A 6 -12.51 0.01 -9.79
C HIS A 6 -11.71 1.33 -9.70
N ASP A 7 -11.39 1.76 -8.48
CA ASP A 7 -10.65 2.99 -8.25
C ASP A 7 -9.18 2.73 -8.62
N LEU A 8 -8.84 3.02 -9.88
CA LEU A 8 -7.49 2.98 -10.42
C LEU A 8 -6.48 3.64 -9.48
N LYS A 9 -6.92 4.67 -8.73
CA LYS A 9 -6.11 5.32 -7.69
C LYS A 9 -5.76 4.36 -6.56
N TYR A 10 -6.74 3.64 -6.02
CA TYR A 10 -6.49 2.67 -4.96
C TYR A 10 -5.65 1.48 -5.46
N GLN A 11 -5.86 1.04 -6.71
CA GLN A 11 -5.02 0.01 -7.32
C GLN A 11 -3.55 0.46 -7.40
N ILE A 12 -3.29 1.66 -7.92
CA ILE A 12 -1.94 2.20 -7.99
C ILE A 12 -1.32 2.31 -6.59
N PHE A 13 -2.09 2.81 -5.61
CA PHE A 13 -1.66 2.95 -4.23
C PHE A 13 -1.22 1.61 -3.61
N ARG A 14 -2.09 0.58 -3.67
CA ARG A 14 -1.76 -0.75 -3.12
C ARG A 14 -0.58 -1.39 -3.83
N GLU A 15 -0.48 -1.27 -5.16
CA GLU A 15 0.61 -1.85 -5.93
C GLU A 15 1.95 -1.19 -5.58
N MET A 16 1.96 0.13 -5.34
CA MET A 16 3.15 0.82 -4.85
C MET A 16 3.61 0.30 -3.49
N LEU A 17 2.68 0.02 -2.55
CA LEU A 17 3.02 -0.58 -1.26
C LEU A 17 3.54 -2.01 -1.40
N THR A 18 2.86 -2.86 -2.17
CA THR A 18 3.27 -4.24 -2.46
C THR A 18 4.68 -4.26 -3.07
N ASN A 19 4.94 -3.38 -4.04
CA ASN A 19 6.25 -3.28 -4.70
C ASN A 19 7.32 -2.77 -3.74
N ALA A 20 7.00 -1.82 -2.85
CA ALA A 20 7.94 -1.36 -1.82
C ALA A 20 8.34 -2.50 -0.86
N ARG A 21 7.37 -3.32 -0.42
CA ARG A 21 7.66 -4.52 0.37
C ARG A 21 8.55 -5.50 -0.40
N ALA A 22 8.15 -5.84 -1.63
CA ALA A 22 8.87 -6.81 -2.45
C ALA A 22 10.30 -6.35 -2.77
N SER A 23 10.51 -5.06 -3.02
CA SER A 23 11.84 -4.47 -3.28
C SER A 23 12.77 -4.54 -2.07
N LYS A 24 12.21 -4.68 -0.87
CA LYS A 24 12.96 -4.93 0.37
C LYS A 24 13.18 -6.40 0.67
N GLY A 25 12.65 -7.32 -0.14
CA GLY A 25 12.72 -8.76 0.08
C GLY A 25 11.93 -9.25 1.29
N MET A 26 11.06 -8.43 1.87
CA MET A 26 10.31 -8.78 3.07
C MET A 26 9.09 -9.65 2.72
N LEU A 27 8.84 -10.68 3.51
CA LEU A 27 7.63 -11.49 3.47
C LEU A 27 6.43 -10.73 4.05
N GLN A 28 5.22 -11.15 3.69
CA GLN A 28 3.99 -10.57 4.24
C GLN A 28 3.89 -10.78 5.76
N SER A 29 4.38 -11.91 6.27
CA SER A 29 4.43 -12.21 7.72
C SER A 29 5.36 -11.27 8.46
N GLU A 30 6.55 -11.02 7.94
CA GLU A 30 7.55 -10.14 8.59
C GLU A 30 7.04 -8.70 8.73
N VAL A 31 6.33 -8.19 7.73
CA VAL A 31 5.67 -6.87 7.81
C VAL A 31 4.54 -6.90 8.84
N ALA A 32 3.73 -7.96 8.85
CA ALA A 32 2.63 -8.09 9.79
C ALA A 32 3.11 -8.16 11.25
N ASP A 33 4.18 -8.90 11.50
CA ASP A 33 4.80 -9.04 12.82
C ASP A 33 5.32 -7.68 13.32
N GLN A 34 5.98 -6.89 12.45
CA GLN A 34 6.44 -5.54 12.80
C GLN A 34 5.28 -4.55 13.03
N LEU A 35 4.12 -4.76 12.41
CA LEU A 35 2.91 -3.96 12.63
C LEU A 35 2.09 -4.44 13.84
N GLY A 36 2.43 -5.58 14.45
CA GLY A 36 1.60 -6.21 15.47
C GLY A 36 0.22 -6.64 14.94
N LYS A 37 0.14 -7.04 13.66
CA LYS A 37 -1.08 -7.45 12.98
C LYS A 37 -0.98 -8.91 12.51
N ALA A 38 -2.11 -9.54 12.21
CA ALA A 38 -2.13 -10.84 11.56
C ALA A 38 -1.59 -10.73 10.12
N GLN A 39 -0.89 -11.75 9.61
CA GLN A 39 -0.42 -11.81 8.21
C GLN A 39 -1.58 -11.59 7.20
N ALA A 40 -2.80 -12.02 7.55
CA ALA A 40 -4.00 -11.76 6.76
C ALA A 40 -4.29 -10.27 6.53
N PHE A 41 -3.89 -9.37 7.43
CA PHE A 41 -3.99 -7.92 7.23
C PHE A 41 -3.19 -7.49 5.99
N VAL A 42 -1.93 -7.92 5.91
CA VAL A 42 -1.03 -7.62 4.78
C VAL A 42 -1.56 -8.22 3.50
N SER A 43 -1.89 -9.50 3.55
CA SER A 43 -2.42 -10.23 2.41
C SER A 43 -3.70 -9.60 1.82
N LYS A 44 -4.63 -9.17 2.69
CA LYS A 44 -5.90 -8.56 2.27
C LYS A 44 -5.70 -7.19 1.63
N TYR A 45 -4.83 -6.33 2.15
CA TYR A 45 -4.62 -5.02 1.54
C TYR A 45 -3.89 -5.13 0.19
N GLU A 46 -2.93 -6.05 0.05
CA GLU A 46 -2.22 -6.26 -1.21
C GLU A 46 -3.17 -6.80 -2.30
N ARG A 47 -4.07 -7.71 -1.93
CA ARG A 47 -5.12 -8.22 -2.82
C ARG A 47 -6.26 -7.23 -3.09
N GLY A 48 -6.30 -6.10 -2.39
CA GLY A 48 -7.37 -5.10 -2.54
C GLY A 48 -8.70 -5.52 -1.89
N GLU A 49 -8.68 -6.53 -1.03
CA GLU A 49 -9.82 -6.99 -0.23
C GLU A 49 -10.06 -6.11 0.99
N ARG A 50 -9.08 -5.28 1.36
CA ARG A 50 -9.15 -4.34 2.48
C ARG A 50 -8.56 -2.99 2.10
N ARG A 51 -9.26 -1.91 2.47
CA ARG A 51 -8.74 -0.55 2.37
C ARG A 51 -7.77 -0.24 3.52
N ILE A 52 -6.73 0.52 3.21
CA ILE A 52 -5.79 1.10 4.17
C ILE A 52 -6.20 2.55 4.38
N ASP A 53 -6.31 2.98 5.63
CA ASP A 53 -6.50 4.40 5.98
C ASP A 53 -5.15 5.13 6.17
N LEU A 54 -5.20 6.45 6.38
CA LEU A 54 -3.97 7.25 6.48
C LEU A 54 -3.08 6.82 7.67
N PRO A 55 -3.59 6.63 8.90
CA PRO A 55 -2.79 6.10 10.01
C PRO A 55 -2.11 4.77 9.69
N GLU A 56 -2.84 3.79 9.14
CA GLU A 56 -2.29 2.50 8.78
C GLU A 56 -1.23 2.61 7.68
N PHE A 57 -1.42 3.50 6.72
CA PHE A 57 -0.41 3.79 5.70
C PHE A 57 0.87 4.34 6.33
N LEU A 58 0.78 5.22 7.32
CA LEU A 58 1.96 5.77 8.00
C LEU A 58 2.72 4.68 8.78
N GLU A 59 2.01 3.77 9.45
CA GLU A 59 2.61 2.62 10.12
C GLU A 59 3.32 1.69 9.12
N ILE A 60 2.65 1.35 8.02
CA ILE A 60 3.22 0.53 6.94
C ILE A 60 4.44 1.24 6.33
N ALA A 61 4.35 2.55 6.10
CA ALA A 61 5.45 3.32 5.56
C ALA A 61 6.67 3.31 6.49
N ALA A 62 6.47 3.40 7.81
CA ALA A 62 7.55 3.30 8.78
C ALA A 62 8.24 1.92 8.74
N VAL A 63 7.47 0.84 8.77
CA VAL A 63 7.98 -0.55 8.68
C VAL A 63 8.70 -0.79 7.36
N LEU A 64 8.11 -0.34 6.25
CA LEU A 64 8.69 -0.45 4.93
C LEU A 64 9.74 0.64 4.65
N GLY A 65 10.13 1.48 5.61
CA GLY A 65 11.10 2.57 5.45
C GLY A 65 10.84 3.46 4.23
N ILE A 66 9.57 3.73 3.96
CA ILE A 66 9.10 4.57 2.85
C ILE A 66 9.13 6.03 3.30
N ASP A 67 9.76 6.88 2.49
CA ASP A 67 9.58 8.32 2.58
C ASP A 67 8.18 8.67 2.05
N VAL A 68 7.28 9.05 2.96
CA VAL A 68 5.88 9.35 2.66
C VAL A 68 5.73 10.47 1.64
N SER A 69 6.57 11.50 1.70
CA SER A 69 6.52 12.63 0.78
C SER A 69 6.94 12.23 -0.63
N LYS A 70 7.98 11.40 -0.77
CA LYS A 70 8.37 10.82 -2.06
C LYS A 70 7.31 9.87 -2.60
N PHE A 71 6.73 9.04 -1.74
CA PHE A 71 5.66 8.12 -2.12
C PHE A 71 4.45 8.87 -2.69
N ILE A 72 3.97 9.91 -2.01
CA ILE A 72 2.82 10.71 -2.48
C ILE A 72 3.14 11.41 -3.80
N LYS A 73 4.35 11.96 -3.98
CA LYS A 73 4.78 12.57 -5.25
C LYS A 73 4.76 11.56 -6.40
N GLU A 74 5.27 10.35 -6.19
CA GLU A 74 5.24 9.29 -7.20
C GLU A 74 3.81 8.80 -7.47
N PHE A 75 2.98 8.74 -6.44
CA PHE A 75 1.57 8.41 -6.57
C PHE A 75 0.84 9.42 -7.48
N GLN A 76 0.99 10.72 -7.21
CA GLN A 76 0.43 11.79 -8.03
C GLN A 76 0.91 11.72 -9.50
N LYS A 77 2.20 11.45 -9.73
CA LYS A 77 2.74 11.26 -11.09
C LYS A 77 2.09 10.08 -11.80
N LYS A 78 1.91 8.95 -11.12
CA LYS A 78 1.25 7.76 -11.71
C LYS A 78 -0.22 8.03 -12.03
N LEU A 79 -0.93 8.77 -11.16
CA LEU A 79 -2.31 9.19 -11.45
C LEU A 79 -2.41 10.07 -12.69
N ALA A 80 -1.51 11.05 -12.83
CA ALA A 80 -1.50 11.95 -13.99
C ALA A 80 -1.22 11.23 -15.31
N LYS A 81 -0.42 10.16 -15.30
CA LYS A 81 -0.13 9.33 -16.47
C LYS A 81 -1.25 8.35 -16.84
N ALA A 82 -2.13 8.06 -15.90
CA ALA A 82 -3.22 7.10 -16.05
C ALA A 82 -4.58 7.78 -16.32
N SER A 83 -4.58 9.12 -16.45
CA SER A 83 -5.73 9.96 -16.78
C SER A 83 -5.72 10.35 -18.26
#